data_AF-A0A5B2Z711-F1
#
_entry.id   AF-A0A5B2Z711-F1
#
_cell.length_a   1.000
_cell.length_b   1.000
_cell.length_c   1.000
_cell.angle_alpha   90.00
_cell.angle_beta   90.00
_cell.angle_gamma   90.00
#
_symmetry.space_group_name_H-M   'P 1'
#
loop_
_entity.id
_entity.type
_entity.pdbx_description
1 polymer ?
#
loop_
_entity_poly.entity_id
_entity_poly.type
_entity_poly.pdbx_seq_one_letter_code
_entity_poly.pdbx_strand_id
1 'polypeptide(L)'
;MPLFKAFITVGILVMLFGIAFIMIDWFVNAFTAGFKEIGIRFVLAGIITIGMSFVYKYHIILGFLLKQFKNKLTAEDRFSKWYRP
;
A
#
# COMPACT_ATOMS: atom_id res chain seq x y z
N MET A 1 9.30 7.33 -4.89
CA MET A 1 8.22 6.36 -4.55
C MET A 1 7.17 6.26 -5.68
N PRO A 2 7.54 5.94 -6.93
CA PRO A 2 6.57 5.78 -8.01
C PRO A 2 5.63 4.59 -7.79
N LEU A 3 6.14 3.49 -7.21
CA LEU A 3 5.36 2.28 -6.91
C LEU A 3 4.21 2.56 -5.93
N PHE A 4 4.47 3.25 -4.81
CA PHE A 4 3.44 3.60 -3.83
C PHE A 4 2.30 4.40 -4.46
N LYS A 5 2.63 5.42 -5.26
CA LYS A 5 1.64 6.22 -5.98
C LYS A 5 0.84 5.36 -6.94
N ALA A 6 1.49 4.49 -7.72
CA ALA A 6 0.82 3.57 -8.63
C ALA A 6 -0.16 2.64 -7.90
N PHE A 7 0.23 2.02 -6.78
CA PHE A 7 -0.65 1.15 -5.99
C PHE A 7 -1.85 1.90 -5.40
N ILE A 8 -1.65 3.12 -4.90
CA ILE A 8 -2.75 3.98 -4.43
C ILE A 8 -3.71 4.29 -5.59
N THR A 9 -3.19 4.73 -6.74
CA THR A 9 -4.01 5.07 -7.91
C THR A 9 -4.80 3.88 -8.42
N VAL A 10 -4.16 2.71 -8.54
CA VAL A 10 -4.83 1.46 -8.95
C VAL A 10 -5.89 1.06 -7.92
N GLY A 11 -5.58 1.13 -6.62
CA GLY A 11 -6.55 0.81 -5.57
C GLY A 11 -7.78 1.72 -5.58
N ILE A 12 -7.60 3.02 -5.81
CA ILE A 12 -8.70 3.99 -5.98
C ILE A 12 -9.54 3.65 -7.22
N LEU A 13 -8.89 3.39 -8.36
CA LEU A 13 -9.59 2.98 -9.59
C LEU A 13 -10.44 1.73 -9.38
N VAL A 14 -9.88 0.70 -8.76
CA VAL A 14 -10.57 -0.55 -8.46
C VAL A 14 -11.79 -0.32 -7.54
N MET A 15 -11.67 0.56 -6.53
CA MET A 15 -12.82 0.93 -5.71
C MET A 15 -13.90 1.68 -6.51
N LEU A 16 -13.52 2.62 -7.38
CA LEU A 16 -14.46 3.35 -8.23
C LEU A 16 -15.23 2.41 -9.15
N PHE A 17 -14.55 1.43 -9.75
CA PHE A 17 -15.21 0.37 -10.52
C PHE A 17 -16.20 -0.43 -9.67
N GLY A 18 -15.81 -0.84 -8.46
CA GLY A 18 -16.71 -1.57 -7.55
C GLY A 18 -17.95 -0.76 -7.16
N ILE A 19 -17.80 0.52 -6.85
CA ILE A 19 -18.92 1.43 -6.55
C ILE A 19 -19.83 1.59 -7.78
N ALA A 20 -19.27 1.69 -8.99
CA ALA A 20 -20.06 1.79 -10.20
C ALA A 20 -20.93 0.54 -10.41
N PHE A 21 -20.42 -0.66 -10.15
CA PHE A 21 -21.22 -1.90 -10.21
C PHE A 21 -22.35 -1.93 -9.18
N ILE A 22 -22.10 -1.46 -7.96
CA ILE A 22 -23.14 -1.34 -6.91
C ILE A 22 -24.21 -0.33 -7.34
N MET A 23 -23.80 0.80 -7.93
CA MET A 23 -24.74 1.81 -8.44
C MET A 23 -25.59 1.28 -9.59
N ILE A 24 -24.99 0.57 -10.55
CA ILE A 24 -25.74 -0.03 -11.67
C ILE A 24 -26.79 -1.00 -11.15
N ASP A 25 -26.44 -1.85 -10.18
CA ASP A 25 -27.41 -2.75 -9.55
C ASP A 25 -28.60 -1.99 -8.95
N TRP A 26 -28.32 -0.87 -8.28
CA TRP A 26 -29.36 -0.02 -7.67
C TRP A 26 -30.25 0.68 -8.70
N PHE A 27 -29.68 1.21 -9.79
CA PHE A 27 -30.41 1.93 -10.83
C PHE A 27 -31.23 1.00 -11.73
N VAL A 28 -30.67 -0.15 -12.09
CA VAL A 28 -31.33 -1.07 -13.01
C VAL A 28 -32.42 -1.86 -12.28
N ASN A 29 -32.33 -1.98 -10.93
CA ASN A 29 -33.28 -2.73 -10.10
C ASN A 29 -33.56 -4.13 -10.67
N ALA A 30 -32.61 -4.65 -11.45
CA ALA A 30 -32.64 -6.00 -11.96
C ALA A 30 -32.39 -6.90 -10.76
N PHE A 31 -33.06 -8.04 -10.73
CA PHE A 31 -32.87 -9.13 -9.75
C PHE A 31 -31.47 -9.79 -9.85
N THR A 32 -30.43 -9.00 -10.07
CA THR A 32 -29.06 -9.40 -10.29
C THR A 32 -28.27 -9.24 -9.00
N ALA A 33 -28.62 -9.99 -7.96
CA ALA A 33 -27.84 -10.06 -6.71
C ALA A 33 -26.32 -10.20 -6.97
N GLY A 34 -25.94 -10.80 -8.11
CA GLY A 34 -24.56 -10.90 -8.59
C GLY A 34 -23.84 -9.57 -8.86
N PHE A 35 -24.48 -8.50 -9.36
CA PHE A 35 -23.77 -7.24 -9.64
C PHE A 35 -23.35 -6.54 -8.35
N LYS A 36 -24.24 -6.50 -7.36
CA LYS A 36 -23.91 -6.00 -6.03
C LYS A 36 -22.77 -6.79 -5.38
N GLU A 37 -22.83 -8.12 -5.46
CA GLU A 37 -21.79 -8.98 -4.88
C GLU A 37 -20.43 -8.77 -5.56
N ILE A 38 -20.41 -8.69 -6.89
CA ILE A 38 -19.19 -8.37 -7.67
C ILE A 38 -18.66 -7.00 -7.25
N GLY A 39 -19.52 -5.99 -7.19
CA GLY A 39 -19.13 -4.63 -6.81
C GLY A 39 -18.50 -4.58 -5.41
N ILE A 40 -19.07 -5.28 -4.43
CA ILE A 40 -18.52 -5.38 -3.07
C ILE A 40 -17.12 -6.04 -3.08
N ARG A 41 -16.93 -7.11 -3.86
CA ARG A 41 -15.62 -7.78 -4.00
C ARG A 41 -14.57 -6.84 -4.59
N PHE A 42 -14.93 -6.03 -5.58
CA PHE A 42 -14.05 -5.00 -6.14
C PHE A 42 -13.69 -3.93 -5.11
N VAL A 43 -14.65 -3.44 -4.32
CA VAL A 43 -14.37 -2.47 -3.25
C VAL A 43 -13.41 -3.06 -2.22
N LEU A 44 -13.62 -4.30 -1.78
CA LEU A 44 -12.73 -5.00 -0.84
C LEU A 44 -11.31 -5.15 -1.42
N ALA A 45 -11.20 -5.56 -2.69
CA ALA A 45 -9.90 -5.68 -3.36
C ALA A 45 -9.17 -4.32 -3.43
N GLY A 46 -9.90 -3.23 -3.69
CA GLY A 46 -9.33 -1.88 -3.69
C GLY A 46 -8.80 -1.45 -2.33
N ILE A 47 -9.57 -1.69 -1.25
CA ILE A 47 -9.15 -1.42 0.13
C ILE A 47 -7.89 -2.21 0.50
N ILE A 48 -7.84 -3.50 0.18
CA ILE A 48 -6.68 -4.37 0.45
C ILE A 48 -5.45 -3.85 -0.31
N THR A 49 -5.61 -3.46 -1.57
CA THR A 49 -4.52 -2.92 -2.41
C THR A 49 -3.94 -1.64 -1.81
N ILE A 50 -4.80 -0.74 -1.33
CA ILE A 50 -4.37 0.47 -0.62
C ILE A 50 -3.65 0.10 0.69
N GLY A 51 -4.19 -0.85 1.47
CA GLY A 51 -3.55 -1.34 2.69
C GLY A 51 -2.14 -1.86 2.45
N MET A 52 -1.94 -2.71 1.43
CA MET A 52 -0.62 -3.21 1.04
C MET A 52 0.33 -2.07 0.64
N SER A 53 -0.16 -1.04 -0.04
CA SER A 53 0.67 0.12 -0.41
C SER A 53 1.26 0.83 0.82
N PHE A 54 0.47 0.95 1.89
CA PHE A 54 0.94 1.54 3.15
C PHE A 54 1.95 0.62 3.84
N VAL A 55 1.68 -0.68 3.93
CA VAL A 55 2.62 -1.67 4.49
C VAL A 55 3.97 -1.57 3.77
N TYR A 56 3.96 -1.54 2.44
CA TYR A 56 5.16 -1.39 1.62
C TYR A 56 5.92 -0.09 1.92
N LYS A 57 5.21 1.03 2.03
CA LYS A 57 5.81 2.34 2.35
C LYS A 57 6.48 2.30 3.72
N TYR A 58 5.81 1.79 4.74
CA TYR A 58 6.37 1.72 6.10
C TYR A 58 7.54 0.75 6.20
N HIS A 59 7.50 -0.40 5.51
CA HIS A 59 8.61 -1.35 5.49
C HIS A 59 9.88 -0.75 4.86
N ILE A 60 9.74 0.00 3.76
CA ILE A 60 10.88 0.72 3.17
C ILE A 60 11.46 1.74 4.14
N ILE A 61 10.60 2.52 4.79
CA ILE A 61 11.02 3.55 5.76
C ILE A 61 11.79 2.89 6.92
N LEU A 62 11.26 1.80 7.48
CA LEU A 62 11.91 1.08 8.58
C LEU A 62 13.28 0.53 8.16
N GLY A 63 13.37 -0.09 6.98
CA GLY A 63 14.64 -0.60 6.46
C GLY A 63 15.65 0.51 6.20
N PHE A 64 15.20 1.67 5.76
CA PHE A 64 16.06 2.83 5.54
C PHE A 64 16.60 3.40 6.86
N LEU A 65 15.74 3.52 7.87
CA LEU A 65 16.11 3.93 9.23
C LEU A 65 17.13 2.97 9.84
N LEU A 66 16.85 1.67 9.81
CA LEU A 66 17.77 0.64 10.34
C LEU A 66 19.12 0.65 9.61
N LYS A 67 19.13 0.87 8.30
CA LYS A 67 20.37 0.98 7.52
C LYS A 67 21.16 2.23 7.91
N GLN A 68 20.50 3.36 8.15
CA GLN A 68 21.17 4.56 8.66
C GLN A 68 21.76 4.34 10.05
N PHE A 69 21.01 3.75 10.99
CA PHE A 69 21.51 3.44 12.32
C PHE A 69 22.70 2.47 12.28
N LYS A 70 22.61 1.38 11.50
CA LYS A 70 23.72 0.45 11.30
C LYS A 70 24.96 1.17 10.75
N ASN A 71 24.80 1.99 9.73
CA ASN A 71 25.91 2.72 9.13
C ASN A 71 26.55 3.71 10.12
N LYS A 72 25.74 4.36 10.97
CA LYS A 72 26.23 5.27 12.01
C LYS A 72 27.01 4.54 13.10
N LEU A 73 26.49 3.42 13.60
CA LEU A 73 27.18 2.54 14.57
C LEU A 73 28.50 2.00 14.00
N THR A 74 28.53 1.61 12.72
CA THR A 74 29.75 1.11 12.06
C THR A 74 30.78 2.23 11.83
N ALA A 75 30.34 3.48 11.69
CA ALA A 75 31.23 4.62 11.57
C ALA A 75 31.89 4.94 12.92
N GLU A 76 31.12 4.96 14.02
CA GLU A 76 31.65 5.10 15.38
C GLU A 76 32.67 4.01 15.73
N ASP A 77 32.39 2.75 15.37
CA ASP A 77 33.29 1.63 15.64
C ASP A 77 34.59 1.67 14.83
N ARG A 78 34.59 2.33 13.66
CA ARG A 78 35.82 2.57 12.89
C ARG A 78 36.64 3.74 13.44
N PHE A 79 36.00 4.80 13.93
CA PHE A 79 36.68 5.90 14.59
C PHE A 79 37.33 5.47 15.90
N SER A 80 36.66 4.64 16.70
CA SER A 80 37.22 4.11 17.97
C SER A 80 38.46 3.23 17.76
N LYS A 81 38.53 2.49 16.64
CA LYS A 81 39.70 1.68 16.27
C LYS A 81 40.87 2.50 15.75
N TRP A 82 40.62 3.64 15.14
CA TRP A 82 41.68 4.54 14.63
C TRP A 82 42.32 5.37 15.75
N TYR A 83 41.58 5.61 16.84
CA TYR A 83 42.02 6.40 17.99
C TYR A 83 42.62 5.55 19.14
N ARG A 84 43.01 4.30 18.88
CA ARG A 84 43.80 3.53 19.84
C ARG A 84 45.22 4.11 19.85
N PRO A 85 45.70 4.65 20.98
CA PRO A 85 47.06 5.15 21.11
C PRO A 85 48.10 4.03 20.96
#